data_AF-M5U1A8-F1
#
_entry.id   AF-M5U1A8-F1
#
_cell.length_a   1.000
_cell.length_b   1.000
_cell.length_c   1.000
_cell.angle_alpha   90.00
_cell.angle_beta   90.00
_cell.angle_gamma   90.00
#
_symmetry.space_group_name_H-M   'P 1'
#
loop_
_entity.id
_entity.type
_entity.pdbx_description
1 polymer ?
#
loop_
_entity_poly.entity_id
_entity_poly.type
_entity_poly.pdbx_seq_one_letter_code
_entity_poly.pdbx_strand_id
1 'polypeptide(L)'
;MMFVNIKKVPMTMNPFALNRRTFLSSLSLSIGMPALGDLLAAETSTLPHFPPKAKRVIYLMQSGGPSHVDLFDDKETLRKMQGEEVPDSILQGLRQTTMTAGQKSKPCLAAAWKGRRRGESGMWVSDLLPRTAEIVDDLCFVRSVHGEQINHAPAMTQMLTGN
;
A
#
# COMPACT_ATOMS: atom_id res chain seq x y z
N MET A 1 2.18 73.20 22.01
CA MET A 1 0.77 73.64 22.12
C MET A 1 -0.09 72.41 22.38
N MET A 2 -0.84 72.43 23.49
CA MET A 2 -1.84 71.46 23.97
C MET A 2 -1.37 70.09 24.50
N PHE A 3 -1.33 70.00 25.84
CA PHE A 3 -1.25 68.79 26.64
C PHE A 3 -2.61 68.08 26.69
N VAL A 4 -2.64 66.76 26.45
CA VAL A 4 -3.75 65.89 26.87
C VAL A 4 -3.24 64.99 27.98
N ASN A 5 -3.77 65.20 29.18
CA ASN A 5 -3.45 64.45 30.39
C ASN A 5 -4.32 63.18 30.44
N ILE A 6 -3.75 62.04 30.02
CA ILE A 6 -4.37 60.72 30.22
C ILE A 6 -3.75 60.14 31.49
N LYS A 7 -4.48 60.21 32.61
CA LYS A 7 -4.13 59.47 33.83
C LYS A 7 -4.03 57.98 33.48
N LYS A 8 -2.81 57.42 33.49
CA LYS A 8 -2.59 55.98 33.50
C LYS A 8 -3.13 55.42 34.82
N VAL A 9 -4.35 54.90 34.80
CA VAL A 9 -4.80 53.98 35.84
C VAL A 9 -4.00 52.68 35.64
N PRO A 10 -3.29 52.15 36.65
CA PRO A 10 -2.65 50.85 36.51
C PRO A 10 -3.77 49.81 36.43
N MET A 11 -4.00 49.26 35.22
CA MET A 11 -4.76 48.02 35.11
C MET A 11 -3.90 46.91 35.72
N THR A 12 -4.15 46.60 36.98
CA THR A 12 -3.75 45.32 37.56
C THR A 12 -4.60 44.24 36.88
N MET A 13 -4.19 43.81 35.69
CA MET A 13 -4.73 42.58 35.10
C MET A 13 -4.27 41.44 36.01
N ASN A 14 -5.19 40.93 36.82
CA ASN A 14 -4.98 39.68 37.54
C ASN A 14 -4.89 38.56 36.49
N PRO A 15 -3.72 37.91 36.29
CA PRO A 15 -3.57 36.83 35.31
C PRO A 15 -4.42 35.61 35.67
N PHE A 16 -4.99 35.58 36.88
CA PHE A 16 -5.91 34.55 37.38
C PHE A 16 -7.38 34.96 37.37
N ALA A 17 -7.74 36.12 36.79
CA ALA A 17 -9.14 36.49 36.63
C ALA A 17 -9.83 35.55 35.64
N LEU A 18 -10.72 34.69 36.15
CA LEU A 18 -11.63 33.84 35.37
C LEU A 18 -12.54 34.74 34.53
N ASN A 19 -12.11 35.05 33.30
CA ASN A 19 -12.92 35.75 32.31
C ASN A 19 -13.23 34.80 31.14
N ARG A 20 -14.27 35.13 30.36
CA ARG A 20 -14.75 34.30 29.23
C ARG A 20 -13.62 33.94 28.25
N ARG A 21 -12.66 34.84 28.04
CA ARG A 21 -11.51 34.59 27.16
C ARG A 21 -10.57 33.56 27.77
N THR A 22 -10.20 33.69 29.04
CA THR A 22 -9.38 32.71 29.76
C THR A 22 -10.05 31.34 29.79
N PHE A 23 -11.36 31.29 30.08
CA PHE A 23 -12.16 30.06 30.09
C PHE A 23 -12.24 29.38 28.71
N LEU A 24 -12.51 30.13 27.64
CA LEU A 24 -12.58 29.56 26.29
C LEU A 24 -11.19 29.17 25.76
N SER A 25 -10.13 29.90 26.14
CA SER A 25 -8.76 29.56 25.78
C SER A 25 -8.22 28.34 26.52
N SER A 26 -8.64 28.10 27.77
CA SER A 26 -8.25 26.90 28.52
C SER A 26 -9.07 25.68 28.10
N LEU A 27 -10.32 25.87 27.65
CA LEU A 27 -11.19 24.79 27.18
C LEU A 27 -10.68 24.12 25.89
N SER A 28 -10.08 24.89 24.96
CA SER A 28 -9.51 24.33 23.74
C SER A 28 -8.32 23.39 24.02
N LEU A 29 -7.53 23.71 25.05
CA LEU A 29 -6.44 22.86 25.53
C LEU A 29 -6.96 21.61 26.25
N SER A 30 -8.04 21.70 27.03
CA SER A 30 -8.54 20.56 27.81
C SER A 30 -9.33 19.53 27.01
N ILE A 31 -10.06 19.94 25.96
CA ILE A 31 -10.80 19.01 25.09
C ILE A 31 -9.89 18.42 23.98
N GLY A 32 -8.86 19.15 23.56
CA GLY A 32 -7.92 18.68 22.53
C GLY A 32 -6.95 17.59 23.01
N MET A 33 -6.58 17.60 24.29
CA MET A 33 -5.61 16.63 24.85
C MET A 33 -6.12 15.19 24.91
N PRO A 34 -7.40 14.89 25.26
CA PRO A 34 -7.95 13.55 25.14
C PRO A 34 -7.93 13.02 23.69
N ALA A 35 -8.29 13.87 22.71
CA ALA A 35 -8.27 13.48 21.30
C ALA A 35 -6.84 13.21 20.80
N LEU A 36 -5.86 14.01 21.23
CA LEU A 36 -4.44 13.77 20.95
C LEU A 36 -3.93 12.49 21.64
N GLY A 37 -4.37 12.25 22.88
CA GLY A 37 -4.06 11.02 23.62
C GLY A 37 -4.61 9.77 22.93
N ASP A 38 -5.82 9.85 22.39
CA ASP A 38 -6.46 8.75 21.65
C ASP A 38 -5.73 8.49 20.31
N LEU A 39 -5.30 9.55 19.63
CA LEU A 39 -4.55 9.45 18.37
C LEU A 39 -3.14 8.87 18.58
N LEU A 40 -2.45 9.27 19.66
CA LEU A 40 -1.15 8.72 20.05
C LEU A 40 -1.27 7.28 20.60
N ALA A 41 -2.35 6.96 21.31
CA ALA A 41 -2.62 5.59 21.76
C ALA A 41 -2.94 4.66 20.59
N ALA A 42 -3.68 5.14 19.59
CA ALA A 42 -3.91 4.41 18.35
C ALA A 42 -2.60 4.10 17.61
N GLU A 43 -1.62 5.01 17.62
CA GLU A 43 -0.27 4.75 17.08
C GLU A 43 0.51 3.66 17.83
N THR A 44 0.25 3.41 19.12
CA THR A 44 0.95 2.32 19.83
C THR A 44 0.52 0.92 19.36
N SER A 45 -0.67 0.80 18.76
CA SER A 45 -1.17 -0.44 18.13
C SER A 45 -0.58 -0.72 16.74
N THR A 46 0.17 0.23 16.16
CA THR A 46 0.75 0.12 14.81
C THR A 46 2.23 -0.24 14.80
N LEU A 47 2.85 -0.48 15.97
CA LEU A 47 4.23 -0.93 16.02
C LEU A 47 4.31 -2.37 15.50
N PRO A 48 5.25 -2.67 14.56
CA PRO A 48 5.41 -4.02 14.03
C PRO A 48 5.74 -5.00 15.17
N HIS A 49 5.27 -6.25 15.04
CA HIS A 49 5.51 -7.31 16.04
C HIS A 49 6.99 -7.52 16.38
N PHE A 50 7.90 -7.09 15.51
CA PHE A 50 9.35 -7.13 15.72
C PHE A 50 9.99 -5.77 15.44
N PRO A 51 11.08 -5.42 16.16
CA PRO A 51 11.83 -4.21 15.84
C PRO A 51 12.38 -4.28 14.41
N PRO A 52 12.21 -3.24 13.59
CA PRO A 52 12.65 -3.25 12.20
C PRO A 52 14.18 -3.32 12.12
N LYS A 53 14.70 -4.35 11.44
CA LYS A 53 16.15 -4.52 11.21
C LYS A 53 16.63 -3.78 9.97
N ALA A 54 15.80 -3.67 8.95
CA ALA A 54 16.12 -2.98 7.70
C ALA A 54 16.06 -1.46 7.87
N LYS A 55 17.14 -0.75 7.52
CA LYS A 55 17.22 0.73 7.61
C LYS A 55 16.92 1.44 6.29
N ARG A 56 17.09 0.74 5.16
CA ARG A 56 16.93 1.27 3.80
C ARG A 56 16.35 0.18 2.92
N VAL A 57 15.41 0.53 2.05
CA VAL A 57 14.73 -0.38 1.15
C VAL A 57 14.75 0.24 -0.24
N ILE A 58 15.15 -0.55 -1.25
CA ILE A 58 14.96 -0.21 -2.65
C ILE A 58 13.68 -0.92 -3.09
N TYR A 59 12.69 -0.14 -3.48
CA TYR A 59 11.41 -0.65 -3.95
C TYR A 59 11.31 -0.50 -5.46
N LEU A 60 11.16 -1.63 -6.17
CA LEU A 60 11.03 -1.66 -7.62
C LEU A 60 9.61 -2.09 -8.01
N MET A 61 8.84 -1.17 -8.59
CA MET A 61 7.52 -1.44 -9.16
C MET A 61 7.65 -1.66 -10.67
N GLN A 62 7.48 -2.89 -11.13
CA GLN A 62 7.65 -3.26 -12.54
C GLN A 62 6.33 -3.12 -13.32
N SER A 63 5.77 -1.91 -13.37
CA SER A 63 4.59 -1.64 -14.21
C SER A 63 4.95 -1.82 -15.68
N GLY A 64 4.24 -2.73 -16.37
CA GLY A 64 4.54 -3.11 -17.76
C GLY A 64 5.65 -4.17 -17.92
N GLY A 65 6.16 -4.74 -16.83
CA GLY A 65 7.06 -5.89 -16.87
C GLY A 65 6.34 -7.21 -17.20
N PRO A 66 7.09 -8.32 -17.35
CA PRO A 66 6.52 -9.65 -17.52
C PRO A 66 5.62 -10.05 -16.34
N SER A 67 4.64 -10.92 -16.57
CA SER A 67 3.73 -11.34 -15.50
C SER A 67 4.43 -12.21 -14.45
N HIS A 68 3.84 -12.33 -13.26
CA HIS A 68 4.35 -13.24 -12.23
C HIS A 68 4.41 -14.70 -12.72
N VAL A 69 3.48 -15.10 -13.60
CA VAL A 69 3.44 -16.43 -14.22
C VAL A 69 4.61 -16.63 -15.17
N ASP A 70 5.03 -15.57 -15.87
CA ASP A 70 6.19 -15.62 -16.78
C ASP A 70 7.54 -15.62 -16.05
N LEU A 71 7.58 -15.25 -14.77
CA LEU A 71 8.82 -15.04 -14.02
C LEU A 71 9.07 -16.10 -12.94
N PHE A 72 8.11 -16.32 -12.03
CA PHE A 72 8.34 -17.05 -10.78
C PHE A 72 7.21 -18.03 -10.39
N ASP A 73 6.09 -18.03 -11.11
CA ASP A 73 4.88 -18.77 -10.71
C ASP A 73 4.29 -19.58 -11.88
N ASP A 74 5.00 -20.64 -12.26
CA ASP A 74 4.52 -21.56 -13.29
C ASP A 74 3.28 -22.33 -12.83
N LYS A 75 2.14 -22.08 -13.51
CA LYS A 75 0.85 -22.71 -13.19
C LYS A 75 0.53 -23.79 -14.21
N GLU A 76 0.53 -25.04 -13.77
CA GLU A 76 0.16 -26.19 -14.62
C GLU A 76 -1.25 -26.08 -15.20
N THR A 77 -2.20 -25.57 -14.42
CA THR A 77 -3.58 -25.35 -14.88
C THR A 77 -3.64 -24.41 -16.09
N LEU A 78 -2.83 -23.35 -16.12
CA LEU A 78 -2.79 -22.44 -17.27
C LEU A 78 -2.20 -23.08 -18.52
N ARG A 79 -1.28 -24.05 -18.37
CA ARG A 79 -0.78 -24.84 -19.51
C ARG A 79 -1.86 -25.76 -20.07
N LYS A 80 -2.65 -26.39 -19.20
CA LYS A 80 -3.74 -27.29 -19.63
C LYS A 80 -4.85 -26.52 -20.35
N MET A 81 -5.17 -25.33 -19.86
CA MET A 81 -6.21 -24.48 -20.43
C MET A 81 -5.69 -23.54 -21.52
N GLN A 82 -4.45 -23.71 -21.99
CA GLN A 82 -3.85 -22.75 -22.92
C GLN A 82 -4.66 -22.68 -24.22
N GLY A 83 -5.14 -21.49 -24.55
CA GLY A 83 -5.99 -21.26 -25.73
C GLY A 83 -7.48 -21.55 -25.52
N GLU A 84 -7.87 -22.14 -24.39
CA GLU A 84 -9.29 -22.23 -23.99
C GLU A 84 -9.78 -20.87 -23.49
N GLU A 85 -11.06 -20.57 -23.67
CA GLU A 85 -11.66 -19.34 -23.15
C GLU A 85 -11.61 -19.31 -21.62
N VAL A 86 -11.31 -18.14 -21.06
CA VAL A 86 -11.34 -17.94 -19.61
C VAL A 86 -12.77 -18.25 -19.10
N PRO A 87 -12.93 -19.14 -18.11
CA PRO A 87 -14.25 -19.50 -17.60
C PRO A 87 -15.05 -18.29 -17.14
N ASP A 88 -16.34 -18.27 -17.47
CA ASP A 88 -17.25 -17.19 -17.06
C ASP A 88 -17.27 -16.99 -15.55
N SER A 89 -17.05 -18.06 -14.77
CA SER A 89 -16.94 -18.01 -13.31
C SER A 89 -15.83 -17.08 -12.79
N ILE A 90 -14.80 -16.83 -13.59
CA ILE A 90 -13.69 -15.93 -13.25
C ILE A 90 -14.00 -14.49 -13.71
N LEU A 91 -14.72 -14.33 -14.82
CA LEU A 91 -15.01 -13.02 -15.39
C LEU A 91 -16.19 -12.29 -14.71
N GLN A 92 -17.01 -12.99 -13.93
CA GLN A 92 -18.31 -12.55 -13.38
C GLN A 92 -18.33 -11.09 -12.86
N GLY A 93 -18.69 -10.15 -13.74
CA GLY A 93 -18.85 -8.74 -13.38
C GLY A 93 -17.55 -7.95 -13.17
N LEU A 94 -16.37 -8.55 -13.42
CA LEU A 94 -15.10 -7.82 -13.34
C LEU A 94 -15.06 -6.73 -14.41
N ARG A 95 -14.68 -5.51 -13.99
CA ARG A 95 -14.53 -4.37 -14.90
C ARG A 95 -13.32 -4.57 -15.82
N GLN A 96 -13.57 -5.09 -17.02
CA GLN A 96 -12.55 -5.28 -18.04
C GLN A 96 -11.98 -3.94 -18.53
N THR A 97 -10.74 -3.96 -19.02
CA THR A 97 -10.14 -2.76 -19.63
C THR A 97 -10.86 -2.38 -20.91
N THR A 98 -10.75 -1.11 -21.31
CA THR A 98 -11.19 -0.67 -22.66
C THR A 98 -10.51 -1.47 -23.77
N MET A 99 -9.29 -1.98 -23.54
CA MET A 99 -8.51 -2.74 -24.53
C MET A 99 -9.00 -4.18 -24.71
N THR A 100 -9.61 -4.77 -23.68
CA THR A 100 -10.02 -6.18 -23.65
C THR A 100 -11.54 -6.37 -23.65
N ALA A 101 -12.32 -5.35 -23.29
CA ALA A 101 -13.78 -5.43 -23.21
C ALA A 101 -14.43 -5.82 -24.56
N GLY A 102 -13.94 -5.27 -25.67
CA GLY A 102 -14.45 -5.54 -27.01
C GLY A 102 -13.86 -6.77 -27.71
N GLN A 103 -12.95 -7.50 -27.06
CA GLN A 103 -12.35 -8.69 -27.67
C GLN A 103 -13.35 -9.85 -27.67
N LYS A 104 -13.50 -10.49 -28.84
CA LYS A 104 -14.40 -11.64 -29.04
C LYS A 104 -13.96 -12.89 -28.29
N SER A 105 -12.66 -13.01 -28.04
CA SER A 105 -12.02 -14.16 -27.43
C SER A 105 -11.05 -13.66 -26.36
N LYS A 106 -11.05 -14.32 -25.21
CA LYS A 106 -10.22 -14.05 -24.03
C LYS A 106 -9.60 -15.37 -23.59
N PRO A 107 -8.61 -15.88 -24.34
CA PRO A 107 -8.04 -17.18 -24.06
C PRO A 107 -7.16 -17.15 -22.81
N CYS A 108 -7.15 -18.25 -22.06
CA CYS A 108 -6.17 -18.51 -21.03
C CYS A 108 -4.78 -18.60 -21.66
N LEU A 109 -3.83 -17.84 -21.09
CA LEU A 109 -2.44 -17.83 -21.52
C LEU A 109 -1.57 -18.45 -20.42
N ALA A 110 -0.82 -19.48 -20.80
CA ALA A 110 0.27 -19.99 -19.99
C ALA A 110 1.48 -19.05 -20.05
N ALA A 111 2.49 -19.31 -19.20
CA ALA A 111 3.78 -18.63 -19.28
C ALA A 111 4.33 -18.68 -20.72
N ALA A 112 4.66 -17.53 -21.28
CA ALA A 112 5.23 -17.43 -22.61
C ALA A 112 6.69 -17.93 -22.65
N TRP A 113 7.38 -17.91 -21.50
CA TRP A 113 8.74 -18.40 -21.34
C TRP A 113 8.81 -19.67 -20.51
N LYS A 114 9.77 -20.50 -20.86
CA LYS A 114 10.13 -21.68 -20.08
C LYS A 114 10.91 -21.27 -18.85
N GLY A 115 10.93 -22.19 -17.89
CA GLY A 115 11.72 -22.09 -16.69
C GLY A 115 11.80 -23.45 -16.05
N ARG A 116 12.42 -23.50 -14.88
CA ARG A 116 12.59 -24.74 -14.12
C ARG A 116 12.78 -24.43 -12.65
N ARG A 117 12.66 -25.46 -11.82
CA ARG A 117 13.04 -25.35 -10.41
C ARG A 117 14.54 -25.08 -10.29
N ARG A 118 14.90 -24.10 -9.45
CA ARG A 118 16.26 -23.63 -9.22
C ARG A 118 16.57 -23.66 -7.73
N GLY A 119 17.85 -23.77 -7.41
CA GLY A 119 18.34 -23.75 -6.03
C GLY A 119 17.86 -24.92 -5.18
N GLU A 120 18.21 -24.87 -3.91
CA GLU A 120 17.76 -25.81 -2.88
C GLU A 120 16.30 -25.55 -2.47
N SER A 121 15.87 -24.28 -2.54
CA SER A 121 14.47 -23.87 -2.33
C SER A 121 13.52 -24.54 -3.34
N GLY A 122 14.03 -25.00 -4.48
CA GLY A 122 13.25 -25.59 -5.55
C GLY A 122 12.26 -24.61 -6.17
N MET A 123 12.47 -23.30 -5.98
CA MET A 123 11.62 -22.25 -6.54
C MET A 123 11.66 -22.32 -8.06
N TRP A 124 10.51 -22.22 -8.70
CA TRP A 124 10.45 -22.15 -10.14
C TRP A 124 10.88 -20.75 -10.59
N VAL A 125 11.86 -20.66 -11.49
CA VAL A 125 12.32 -19.39 -12.05
C VAL A 125 12.43 -19.53 -13.56
N SER A 126 11.92 -18.52 -14.25
CA SER A 126 11.97 -18.38 -15.70
C SER A 126 13.40 -18.25 -16.21
N ASP A 127 13.64 -18.79 -17.40
CA ASP A 127 14.93 -18.67 -18.08
C ASP A 127 15.21 -17.22 -18.55
N LEU A 128 14.23 -16.31 -18.45
CA LEU A 128 14.41 -14.87 -18.62
C LEU A 128 15.30 -14.22 -17.55
N LEU A 129 15.44 -14.84 -16.38
CA LEU A 129 16.15 -14.28 -15.23
C LEU A 129 17.32 -15.16 -14.80
N PRO A 130 18.29 -15.44 -15.69
CA PRO A 130 19.37 -16.39 -15.38
C PRO A 130 20.23 -15.93 -14.19
N ARG A 131 20.48 -14.63 -14.07
CA ARG A 131 21.28 -14.06 -12.98
C ARG A 131 20.51 -14.04 -11.65
N THR A 132 19.19 -13.86 -11.69
CA THR A 132 18.35 -13.96 -10.49
C THR A 132 18.25 -15.41 -10.02
N ALA A 133 18.21 -16.36 -10.95
CA ALA A 133 18.20 -17.79 -10.64
C ALA A 133 19.47 -18.26 -9.91
N GLU A 134 20.61 -17.58 -10.09
CA GLU A 134 21.87 -17.87 -9.37
C GLU A 134 21.79 -17.56 -7.87
N ILE A 135 20.91 -16.65 -7.46
CA ILE A 135 20.75 -16.20 -6.06
C ILE A 135 19.39 -16.57 -5.46
N VAL A 136 18.66 -17.50 -6.09
CA VAL A 136 17.25 -17.77 -5.75
C VAL A 136 17.04 -18.18 -4.29
N ASP A 137 18.02 -18.86 -3.68
CA ASP A 137 17.95 -19.32 -2.30
C ASP A 137 18.18 -18.19 -1.27
N ASP A 138 18.72 -17.05 -1.72
CA ASP A 138 18.84 -15.83 -0.91
C ASP A 138 17.60 -14.92 -1.04
N LEU A 139 16.64 -15.28 -1.90
CA LEU A 139 15.43 -14.51 -2.15
C LEU A 139 14.26 -15.03 -1.31
N CYS A 140 13.46 -14.10 -0.80
CA CYS A 140 12.17 -14.40 -0.19
C CYS A 140 11.04 -14.10 -1.16
N PHE A 141 10.22 -15.10 -1.47
CA PHE A 141 9.05 -14.98 -2.34
C PHE A 141 7.77 -14.91 -1.50
N VAL A 142 7.04 -13.81 -1.60
CA VAL A 142 5.74 -13.65 -0.94
C VAL A 142 4.63 -14.02 -1.94
N ARG A 143 4.07 -15.21 -1.79
CA ARG A 143 3.01 -15.76 -2.69
C ARG A 143 1.61 -15.77 -2.07
N SER A 144 1.48 -15.21 -0.88
CA SER A 144 0.20 -15.11 -0.15
C SER A 144 -0.62 -13.88 -0.52
N VAL A 145 -0.09 -12.97 -1.36
CA VAL A 145 -0.79 -11.76 -1.78
C VAL A 145 -1.81 -12.10 -2.85
N HIS A 146 -3.06 -11.70 -2.62
CA HIS A 146 -4.14 -11.77 -3.59
C HIS A 146 -4.85 -10.41 -3.66
N GLY A 147 -5.51 -10.15 -4.79
CA GLY A 147 -6.26 -8.91 -5.01
C GLY A 147 -7.48 -9.17 -5.89
N GLU A 148 -8.39 -8.20 -5.90
CA GLU A 148 -9.68 -8.30 -6.62
C GLU A 148 -9.64 -7.52 -7.94
N GLN A 149 -8.60 -6.71 -8.13
CA GLN A 149 -8.45 -5.83 -9.29
C GLN A 149 -7.87 -6.60 -10.47
N ILE A 150 -8.59 -6.59 -11.60
CA ILE A 150 -8.16 -7.23 -12.85
C ILE A 150 -7.09 -6.42 -13.61
N ASN A 151 -6.95 -5.12 -13.31
CA ASN A 151 -6.07 -4.21 -14.03
C ASN A 151 -4.89 -3.79 -13.15
N HIS A 152 -3.70 -3.66 -13.75
CA HIS A 152 -2.49 -3.31 -13.01
C HIS A 152 -2.59 -1.97 -12.27
N ALA A 153 -3.14 -0.91 -12.87
CA ALA A 153 -3.23 0.40 -12.24
C ALA A 153 -4.08 0.40 -10.94
N PRO A 154 -5.35 -0.07 -10.93
CA PRO A 154 -6.11 -0.19 -9.69
C PRO A 154 -5.55 -1.26 -8.73
N ALA A 155 -4.95 -2.34 -9.22
CA ALA A 155 -4.27 -3.32 -8.35
C ALA A 155 -3.08 -2.71 -7.61
N MET A 156 -2.31 -1.85 -8.29
CA MET A 156 -1.21 -1.10 -7.68
C MET A 156 -1.72 -0.13 -6.61
N THR A 157 -2.81 0.60 -6.90
CA THR A 157 -3.46 1.46 -5.89
C THR A 157 -3.87 0.62 -4.68
N GLN A 158 -4.64 -0.45 -4.88
CA GLN A 158 -5.08 -1.34 -3.81
C GLN A 158 -3.92 -1.86 -2.97
N MET A 159 -2.81 -2.28 -3.60
CA MET A 159 -1.64 -2.77 -2.88
C MET A 159 -0.93 -1.69 -2.04
N LEU A 160 -0.90 -0.45 -2.53
CA LEU A 160 -0.17 0.65 -1.88
C LEU A 160 -1.03 1.40 -0.85
N THR A 161 -2.35 1.43 -1.01
CA THR A 161 -3.28 2.20 -0.16
C THR A 161 -4.21 1.34 0.68
N GLY A 162 -4.33 0.04 0.36
CA GLY A 162 -5.31 -0.87 0.94
C GLY A 162 -6.74 -0.74 0.40
N ASN A 163 -6.99 0.14 -0.59
CA ASN A 163 -8.31 0.39 -1.18
C ASN A 163 -8.26 0.45 -2.71
#